data_AF-A0A410PP81-F1
#
_entry.id   AF-A0A410PP81-F1
#
_cell.length_a   1.000
_cell.length_b   1.000
_cell.length_c   1.000
_cell.angle_alpha   90.00
_cell.angle_beta   90.00
_cell.angle_gamma   90.00
#
_symmetry.space_group_name_H-M   'P 1'
#
loop_
_entity.id
_entity.type
_entity.pdbx_description
1 polymer ?
#
loop_
_entity_poly.entity_id
_entity_poly.type
_entity_poly.pdbx_seq_one_letter_code
_entity_poly.pdbx_strand_id
1 'polypeptide(L)'
;MFNKKLIACVLGISITVTPMLSMNQPVFAADSSQLNTNNSYELKPSESIPTETKEYIDSLSSIDQLNNYINNIAKNYSLDNVDLKNNKTTLNNGKNIAGAGDIALKAAWYAAAKAARLAGYSCSATLVEHYVLGQDYKENSGQFSTKILQSSEFRGWNGRVPSIAFTSGDLFYSLHLVDICYSAMSSQGAMVHIHDKFDFKLDMQYASPFASIVNNWAWLCQHADVLVPIAVDIYFVAP
;
A
#
# COMPACT_ATOMS: atom_id res chain seq x y z
N MET A 1 -29.84 24.29 -60.15
CA MET A 1 -28.88 23.74 -61.14
C MET A 1 -27.56 23.45 -60.44
N PHE A 2 -26.99 22.28 -60.72
CA PHE A 2 -25.86 21.60 -60.09
C PHE A 2 -24.48 22.23 -60.35
N ASN A 3 -23.56 22.14 -59.38
CA ASN A 3 -22.32 21.31 -59.41
C ASN A 3 -21.40 21.69 -58.22
N LYS A 4 -21.24 20.85 -57.19
CA LYS A 4 -20.31 19.71 -57.06
C LYS A 4 -18.89 19.96 -57.58
N LYS A 5 -17.94 20.09 -56.64
CA LYS A 5 -16.59 19.50 -56.73
C LYS A 5 -16.08 19.16 -55.32
N LEU A 6 -16.13 17.86 -55.02
CA LEU A 6 -15.36 17.20 -53.97
C LEU A 6 -13.87 17.20 -54.38
N ILE A 7 -12.97 17.52 -53.45
CA ILE A 7 -11.57 17.10 -53.51
C ILE A 7 -11.31 16.31 -52.23
N ALA A 8 -11.07 15.02 -52.41
CA ALA A 8 -10.65 14.08 -51.38
C ALA A 8 -9.15 14.28 -51.10
N CYS A 9 -8.77 14.39 -49.83
CA CYS A 9 -7.39 14.23 -49.40
C CYS A 9 -7.36 13.03 -48.46
N VAL A 10 -6.91 11.89 -49.00
CA VAL A 10 -6.65 10.66 -48.27
C VAL A 10 -5.23 10.76 -47.72
N LEU A 11 -5.09 10.89 -46.41
CA LEU A 11 -3.83 10.62 -45.72
C LEU A 11 -4.01 9.34 -44.91
N GLY A 12 -3.30 8.30 -45.36
CA GLY A 12 -3.27 7.00 -44.71
C GLY A 12 -2.55 7.08 -43.37
N ILE A 13 -3.23 6.64 -42.32
CA ILE A 13 -2.63 6.35 -41.04
C ILE A 13 -2.40 4.84 -41.01
N SER A 14 -1.13 4.42 -41.07
CA SER A 14 -0.72 3.06 -40.76
C SER A 14 -0.96 2.79 -39.27
N ILE A 15 -1.93 1.93 -38.97
CA ILE A 15 -2.16 1.43 -37.61
C ILE A 15 -1.18 0.28 -37.38
N THR A 16 -0.12 0.54 -36.62
CA THR A 16 0.73 -0.50 -36.04
C THR A 16 -0.04 -1.18 -34.90
N VAL A 17 -0.54 -2.39 -35.16
CA VAL A 17 -1.15 -3.25 -34.14
C VAL A 17 -0.03 -3.70 -33.19
N THR A 18 0.00 -3.09 -32.01
CA THR A 18 0.82 -3.58 -30.89
C THR A 18 0.05 -4.76 -30.28
N PRO A 19 0.68 -5.92 -30.03
CA PRO A 19 -0.02 -7.04 -29.42
C PRO A 19 -0.51 -6.65 -28.02
N MET A 20 -1.82 -6.73 -27.80
CA MET A 20 -2.43 -6.69 -26.47
C MET A 20 -1.81 -7.81 -25.64
N LEU A 21 -1.02 -7.43 -24.64
CA LEU A 21 -0.68 -8.33 -23.54
C LEU A 21 -1.99 -8.74 -22.87
N SER A 22 -2.28 -10.04 -22.96
CA SER A 22 -3.32 -10.74 -22.23
C SER A 22 -3.22 -10.38 -20.75
N MET A 23 -4.04 -9.46 -20.29
CA MET A 23 -4.26 -9.22 -18.87
C MET A 23 -4.92 -10.49 -18.31
N ASN A 24 -4.20 -11.18 -17.42
CA ASN A 24 -4.77 -12.24 -16.59
C ASN A 24 -6.06 -11.72 -15.97
N GLN A 25 -7.15 -12.47 -16.17
CA GLN A 25 -8.45 -12.11 -15.63
C GLN A 25 -8.37 -11.97 -14.10
N PRO A 26 -9.03 -10.96 -13.50
CA PRO A 26 -9.21 -10.95 -12.06
C PRO A 26 -9.97 -12.22 -11.67
N VAL A 27 -9.33 -13.06 -10.86
CA VAL A 27 -9.99 -14.20 -10.22
C VAL A 27 -10.95 -13.61 -9.18
N PHE A 28 -12.25 -13.69 -9.46
CA PHE A 28 -13.29 -13.28 -8.52
C PHE A 28 -13.23 -14.14 -7.26
N ALA A 29 -13.07 -13.50 -6.09
CA ALA A 29 -13.11 -14.16 -4.80
C ALA A 29 -14.56 -14.45 -4.38
N ALA A 30 -14.70 -15.54 -3.63
CA ALA A 30 -15.94 -16.11 -3.13
C ALA A 30 -16.69 -15.21 -2.13
N ASP A 31 -17.97 -15.55 -1.98
CA ASP A 31 -19.04 -14.97 -1.17
C ASP A 31 -18.60 -14.31 0.17
N SER A 32 -19.10 -13.10 0.42
CA SER A 32 -18.77 -12.21 1.55
C SER A 32 -19.44 -12.62 2.88
N SER A 33 -19.98 -13.83 2.97
CA SER A 33 -20.82 -14.30 4.08
C SER A 33 -20.05 -14.84 5.31
N GLN A 34 -18.73 -14.66 5.39
CA GLN A 34 -17.88 -15.20 6.47
C GLN A 34 -17.14 -14.10 7.30
N LEU A 35 -17.72 -12.91 7.44
CA LEU A 35 -17.21 -11.91 8.40
C LEU A 35 -17.61 -12.31 9.83
N ASN A 36 -16.72 -13.04 10.51
CA ASN A 36 -16.83 -13.32 11.94
C ASN A 36 -16.66 -12.02 12.74
N THR A 37 -17.75 -11.51 13.31
CA THR A 37 -17.83 -10.19 13.97
C THR A 37 -17.59 -10.22 15.48
N ASN A 38 -17.16 -11.34 16.06
CA ASN A 38 -17.00 -11.45 17.51
C ASN A 38 -15.60 -11.92 17.89
N ASN A 39 -14.68 -11.00 18.12
CA ASN A 39 -13.55 -11.22 19.02
C ASN A 39 -13.05 -9.85 19.54
N SER A 40 -13.11 -9.66 20.85
CA SER A 40 -12.40 -8.62 21.56
C SER A 40 -10.93 -9.05 21.69
N TYR A 41 -10.07 -8.53 20.82
CA TYR A 41 -8.66 -8.89 20.80
C TYR A 41 -7.89 -8.11 21.86
N GLU A 42 -7.45 -8.82 22.90
CA GLU A 42 -6.35 -8.41 23.75
C GLU A 42 -5.09 -8.32 22.86
N LEU A 43 -4.47 -7.14 22.77
CA LEU A 43 -3.27 -6.87 21.95
C LEU A 43 -2.12 -7.77 22.43
N LYS A 44 -1.95 -8.93 21.78
CA LYS A 44 -0.73 -9.73 21.95
C LYS A 44 0.46 -8.89 21.46
N PRO A 45 1.62 -8.94 22.15
CA PRO A 45 2.85 -8.36 21.62
C PRO A 45 3.08 -8.93 20.23
N SER A 46 3.02 -8.08 19.23
CA SER A 46 3.15 -8.45 17.84
C SER A 46 4.50 -9.15 17.67
N GLU A 47 4.52 -10.45 17.35
CA GLU A 47 5.75 -11.12 16.95
C GLU A 47 6.30 -10.39 15.73
N SER A 48 7.55 -9.94 15.82
CA SER A 48 8.23 -9.18 14.78
C SER A 48 8.71 -10.12 13.66
N ILE A 49 8.69 -9.65 12.42
CA ILE A 49 9.27 -10.36 11.28
C ILE A 49 10.77 -10.64 11.59
N PRO A 50 11.25 -11.90 11.48
CA PRO A 50 12.67 -12.20 11.66
C PRO A 50 13.55 -11.41 10.70
N THR A 51 14.69 -10.90 11.18
CA THR A 51 15.62 -10.09 10.39
C THR A 51 16.00 -10.74 9.06
N GLU A 52 16.32 -12.03 9.05
CA GLU A 52 16.68 -12.78 7.83
C GLU A 52 15.55 -12.81 6.79
N THR A 53 14.29 -12.85 7.25
CA THR A 53 13.11 -12.80 6.38
C THR A 53 12.97 -11.41 5.78
N LYS A 54 13.11 -10.37 6.61
CA LYS A 54 13.07 -8.98 6.15
C LYS A 54 14.17 -8.70 5.13
N GLU A 55 15.41 -9.08 5.43
CA GLU A 55 16.57 -8.94 4.52
C GLU A 55 16.36 -9.69 3.21
N TYR A 56 15.76 -10.89 3.26
CA TYR A 56 15.43 -11.63 2.05
C TYR A 56 14.40 -10.88 1.20
N ILE A 57 13.30 -10.42 1.79
CA ILE A 57 12.29 -9.62 1.06
C ILE A 57 12.94 -8.33 0.52
N ASP A 58 13.84 -7.73 1.30
CA ASP A 58 14.55 -6.52 0.92
C ASP A 58 15.46 -6.72 -0.30
N SER A 59 15.96 -7.95 -0.50
CA SER A 59 16.77 -8.33 -1.66
C SER A 59 15.96 -8.57 -2.95
N LEU A 60 14.63 -8.68 -2.85
CA LEU A 60 13.75 -8.84 -4.02
C LEU A 60 13.59 -7.49 -4.71
N SER A 61 13.97 -7.42 -5.98
CA SER A 61 14.11 -6.15 -6.72
C SER A 61 13.04 -5.94 -7.79
N SER A 62 12.12 -6.90 -7.99
CA SER A 62 11.01 -6.77 -8.92
C SER A 62 9.65 -7.07 -8.30
N ILE A 63 8.60 -6.45 -8.85
CA ILE A 63 7.20 -6.70 -8.47
C ILE A 63 6.86 -8.19 -8.64
N ASP A 64 7.34 -8.85 -9.70
CA ASP A 64 7.10 -10.29 -9.93
C ASP A 64 7.72 -11.17 -8.84
N GLN A 65 8.93 -10.86 -8.38
CA GLN A 65 9.58 -11.62 -7.30
C GLN A 65 8.81 -11.49 -5.98
N LEU A 66 8.36 -10.26 -5.67
CA LEU A 66 7.56 -9.97 -4.47
C LEU A 66 6.20 -10.66 -4.55
N ASN A 67 5.55 -10.61 -5.72
CA ASN A 67 4.27 -11.29 -5.95
C ASN A 67 4.40 -12.81 -5.88
N ASN A 68 5.50 -13.38 -6.40
CA ASN A 68 5.77 -14.81 -6.26
C ASN A 68 5.98 -15.20 -4.79
N TYR A 69 6.65 -14.35 -4.01
CA TYR A 69 6.80 -14.55 -2.58
C TYR A 69 5.45 -14.57 -1.86
N ILE A 70 4.59 -13.57 -2.09
CA ILE A 70 3.23 -13.49 -1.52
C ILE A 70 2.39 -14.70 -1.94
N ASN A 71 2.44 -15.10 -3.22
CA ASN A 71 1.73 -16.26 -3.73
C ASN A 71 2.14 -17.56 -3.02
N ASN A 72 3.43 -17.74 -2.73
CA ASN A 72 3.90 -18.92 -2.02
C ASN A 72 3.39 -18.95 -0.58
N ILE A 73 3.36 -17.80 0.10
CA ILE A 73 2.77 -17.70 1.44
C ILE A 73 1.28 -18.06 1.39
N ALA A 74 0.51 -17.43 0.49
CA ALA A 74 -0.93 -17.67 0.38
C ALA A 74 -1.29 -19.15 0.13
N LYS A 75 -0.52 -19.83 -0.74
CA LYS A 75 -0.69 -21.26 -1.03
C LYS A 75 -0.44 -22.13 0.20
N ASN A 76 0.64 -21.87 0.92
CA ASN A 76 1.02 -22.68 2.09
C ASN A 76 0.11 -22.39 3.29
N TYR A 77 -0.36 -21.15 3.43
CA TYR A 77 -1.29 -20.75 4.48
C TYR A 77 -2.62 -21.54 4.42
N SER A 78 -3.07 -21.90 3.21
CA SER A 78 -4.29 -22.70 3.02
C SER A 78 -4.09 -24.20 3.33
N LEU A 79 -2.86 -24.69 3.37
CA LEU A 79 -2.54 -26.11 3.52
C LEU A 79 -2.19 -26.48 4.98
N ASP A 80 -1.83 -25.51 5.82
CA ASP A 80 -1.22 -25.73 7.13
C ASP A 80 -2.17 -25.61 8.35
N ASN A 81 -3.49 -25.57 8.15
CA ASN A 81 -4.47 -25.66 9.26
C ASN A 81 -4.46 -27.02 10.01
N VAL A 82 -3.49 -27.90 9.75
CA VAL A 82 -3.38 -29.23 10.38
C VAL A 82 -2.29 -29.34 11.46
N ASP A 83 -1.23 -28.50 11.51
CA ASP A 83 -0.16 -28.69 12.52
C ASP A 83 0.54 -27.40 13.00
N LEU A 84 -0.20 -26.59 13.75
CA LEU A 84 0.19 -25.28 14.29
C LEU A 84 1.22 -25.28 15.44
N LYS A 85 2.12 -26.26 15.56
CA LYS A 85 3.06 -26.25 16.70
C LYS A 85 4.56 -26.21 16.42
N ASN A 86 5.09 -26.49 15.22
CA ASN A 86 6.56 -26.61 15.12
C ASN A 86 7.26 -26.17 13.81
N ASN A 87 6.59 -25.73 12.74
CA ASN A 87 7.25 -25.81 11.43
C ASN A 87 7.69 -24.47 10.81
N LYS A 88 9.02 -24.34 10.75
CA LYS A 88 9.76 -23.54 9.75
C LYS A 88 9.22 -23.85 8.35
N THR A 89 8.67 -22.85 7.69
CA THR A 89 8.35 -22.93 6.26
C THR A 89 9.65 -22.83 5.48
N THR A 90 9.99 -23.88 4.72
CA THR A 90 11.15 -23.88 3.84
C THR A 90 10.66 -23.45 2.46
N LEU A 91 11.07 -22.27 1.98
CA LEU A 91 10.83 -21.89 0.58
C LEU A 91 11.71 -22.76 -0.35
N ASN A 92 11.28 -22.94 -1.60
CA ASN A 92 11.89 -23.82 -2.63
C ASN A 92 13.41 -23.64 -2.89
N ASN A 93 14.07 -22.68 -2.23
CA ASN A 93 15.51 -22.45 -2.27
C ASN A 93 16.25 -22.83 -0.95
N GLY A 94 15.64 -23.62 -0.06
CA GLY A 94 16.28 -24.12 1.16
C GLY A 94 16.50 -23.07 2.26
N LYS A 95 15.95 -21.86 2.10
CA LYS A 95 16.00 -20.79 3.12
C LYS A 95 14.77 -20.91 4.03
N ASN A 96 15.00 -20.96 5.35
CA ASN A 96 13.95 -20.92 6.35
C ASN A 96 13.39 -19.50 6.39
N ILE A 97 12.14 -19.30 5.99
CA ILE A 97 11.52 -17.98 5.95
C ILE A 97 10.19 -18.10 6.67
N ALA A 98 9.88 -17.13 7.55
CA ALA A 98 8.68 -17.00 8.38
C ALA A 98 7.84 -18.29 8.55
N GLY A 99 7.91 -18.91 9.73
CA GLY A 99 7.02 -20.03 10.10
C GLY A 99 5.54 -19.65 9.95
N ALA A 100 4.68 -20.67 9.78
CA ALA A 100 3.24 -20.51 9.62
C ALA A 100 2.60 -19.60 10.71
N GLY A 101 1.54 -18.88 10.35
CA GLY A 101 0.81 -17.96 11.26
C GLY A 101 1.09 -16.47 10.99
N ASP A 102 0.87 -15.63 12.01
CA ASP A 102 0.88 -14.17 11.90
C ASP A 102 2.19 -13.59 11.33
N ILE A 103 3.34 -14.23 11.59
CA ILE A 103 4.64 -13.80 11.06
C ILE A 103 4.67 -13.90 9.53
N ALA A 104 4.15 -14.99 8.96
CA ALA A 104 4.09 -15.17 7.51
C ALA A 104 3.13 -14.16 6.86
N LEU A 105 2.00 -13.87 7.52
CA LEU A 105 1.06 -12.84 7.06
C LEU A 105 1.71 -11.45 7.07
N LYS A 106 2.40 -11.08 8.15
CA LYS A 106 3.17 -9.82 8.22
C LYS A 106 4.26 -9.75 7.16
N ALA A 107 4.97 -10.84 6.90
CA ALA A 107 5.98 -10.90 5.85
C ALA A 107 5.35 -10.70 4.45
N ALA A 108 4.16 -11.24 4.20
CA ALA A 108 3.42 -11.03 2.97
C ALA A 108 2.96 -9.57 2.82
N TRP A 109 2.46 -8.95 3.88
CA TRP A 109 2.13 -7.52 3.91
C TRP A 109 3.37 -6.63 3.69
N TYR A 110 4.51 -6.98 4.29
CA TYR A 110 5.78 -6.28 4.06
C TYR A 110 6.21 -6.35 2.58
N ALA A 111 6.11 -7.53 1.96
CA ALA A 111 6.38 -7.70 0.54
C ALA A 111 5.41 -6.91 -0.35
N ALA A 112 4.12 -6.84 0.02
CA ALA A 112 3.11 -6.05 -0.67
C ALA A 112 3.45 -4.54 -0.63
N ALA A 113 3.89 -4.05 0.51
CA ALA A 113 4.36 -2.68 0.66
C ALA A 113 5.56 -2.39 -0.26
N LYS A 114 6.54 -3.30 -0.32
CA LYS A 114 7.68 -3.16 -1.25
C LYS A 114 7.24 -3.13 -2.71
N ALA A 115 6.25 -3.95 -3.09
CA ALA A 115 5.73 -3.96 -4.46
C ALA A 115 5.08 -2.61 -4.81
N ALA A 116 4.29 -2.06 -3.90
CA ALA A 116 3.70 -0.73 -4.04
C ALA A 116 4.76 0.38 -4.14
N ARG A 117 5.85 0.28 -3.36
CA ARG A 117 6.99 1.20 -3.45
C ARG A 117 7.62 1.19 -4.84
N LEU A 118 7.86 0.00 -5.41
CA LEU A 118 8.40 -0.15 -6.77
C LEU A 118 7.44 0.40 -7.84
N ALA A 119 6.13 0.39 -7.58
CA ALA A 119 5.11 0.97 -8.44
C ALA A 119 4.93 2.50 -8.27
N GLY A 120 5.72 3.15 -7.40
CA GLY A 120 5.70 4.62 -7.20
C GLY A 120 4.88 5.11 -6.01
N TYR A 121 4.27 4.21 -5.23
CA TYR A 121 3.49 4.52 -4.02
C TYR A 121 4.37 4.50 -2.77
N SER A 122 5.41 5.33 -2.74
CA SER A 122 6.45 5.33 -1.70
C SER A 122 5.92 5.72 -0.31
N CYS A 123 4.99 6.68 -0.21
CA CYS A 123 4.38 7.11 1.03
C CYS A 123 3.50 5.99 1.60
N SER A 124 2.58 5.46 0.79
CA SER A 124 1.67 4.38 1.18
C SER A 124 2.44 3.12 1.57
N ALA A 125 3.46 2.74 0.80
CA ALA A 125 4.35 1.64 1.15
C ALA A 125 5.02 1.85 2.51
N THR A 126 5.49 3.06 2.81
CA THR A 126 6.15 3.35 4.08
C THR A 126 5.22 3.18 5.27
N LEU A 127 3.98 3.67 5.18
CA LEU A 127 3.02 3.47 6.28
C LEU A 127 2.62 2.01 6.42
N VAL A 128 2.44 1.26 5.34
CA VAL A 128 2.19 -0.19 5.43
C VAL A 128 3.37 -0.92 6.07
N GLU A 129 4.62 -0.58 5.73
CA GLU A 129 5.81 -1.15 6.37
C GLU A 129 5.80 -0.89 7.90
N HIS A 130 5.52 0.35 8.32
CA HIS A 130 5.40 0.71 9.73
C HIS A 130 4.21 0.02 10.42
N TYR A 131 3.08 -0.11 9.73
CA TYR A 131 1.85 -0.75 10.19
C TYR A 131 2.06 -2.25 10.44
N VAL A 132 2.82 -2.90 9.57
CA VAL A 132 3.25 -4.30 9.72
C VAL A 132 4.18 -4.48 10.91
N LEU A 133 5.09 -3.53 11.14
CA LEU A 133 6.03 -3.57 12.24
C LEU A 133 5.41 -3.11 13.58
N GLY A 134 4.20 -2.55 13.55
CA GLY A 134 3.54 -1.96 14.73
C GLY A 134 4.33 -0.78 15.29
N GLN A 135 4.96 0.01 14.42
CA GLN A 135 5.82 1.13 14.80
C GLN A 135 5.21 2.44 14.31
N ASP A 136 4.97 3.38 15.24
CA ASP A 136 4.55 4.73 14.88
C ASP A 136 5.51 5.35 13.86
N TYR A 137 4.94 6.10 12.91
CA TYR A 137 5.71 6.80 11.91
C TYR A 137 5.91 8.24 12.33
N LYS A 138 7.17 8.67 12.35
CA LYS A 138 7.53 10.06 12.56
C LYS A 138 8.54 10.52 11.52
N GLU A 139 8.26 11.63 10.84
CA GLU A 139 9.25 12.28 9.97
C GLU A 139 9.40 13.77 10.25
N ASN A 140 10.61 14.27 9.98
CA ASN A 140 10.93 15.70 9.97
C ASN A 140 11.48 16.04 8.58
N SER A 141 10.71 16.79 7.78
CA SER A 141 11.05 17.20 6.42
C SER A 141 11.45 16.02 5.50
N GLY A 142 10.63 14.96 5.48
CA GLY A 142 10.88 13.73 4.71
C GLY A 142 10.10 13.65 3.40
N GLN A 143 9.89 12.41 2.94
CA GLN A 143 9.18 12.13 1.68
C GLN A 143 7.72 12.58 1.72
N PHE A 144 7.05 12.49 2.88
CA PHE A 144 5.66 12.92 2.99
C PHE A 144 5.59 14.42 2.87
N SER A 145 6.38 15.17 3.65
CA SER A 145 6.41 16.63 3.59
C SER A 145 6.65 17.15 2.16
N THR A 146 7.55 16.50 1.41
CA THR A 146 7.83 16.85 0.01
C THR A 146 6.59 16.70 -0.87
N LYS A 147 5.89 15.56 -0.77
CA LYS A 147 4.66 15.31 -1.54
C LYS A 147 3.50 16.20 -1.08
N ILE A 148 3.39 16.46 0.22
CA ILE A 148 2.34 17.29 0.80
C ILE A 148 2.48 18.73 0.30
N LEU A 149 3.67 19.32 0.38
CA LEU A 149 3.96 20.65 -0.18
C LEU A 149 3.64 20.75 -1.68
N GLN A 150 3.82 19.65 -2.41
CA GLN A 150 3.51 19.56 -3.84
C GLN A 150 2.03 19.30 -4.14
N SER A 151 1.20 18.90 -3.18
CA SER A 151 -0.21 18.61 -3.41
C SER A 151 -1.03 19.88 -3.67
N SER A 152 -2.05 19.78 -4.52
CA SER A 152 -3.01 20.87 -4.72
C SER A 152 -3.83 21.16 -3.47
N GLU A 153 -4.14 20.11 -2.71
CA GLU A 153 -4.95 20.16 -1.50
C GLU A 153 -4.26 20.99 -0.42
N PHE A 154 -2.95 20.79 -0.20
CA PHE A 154 -2.18 21.63 0.72
C PHE A 154 -2.02 23.06 0.22
N ARG A 155 -1.69 23.26 -1.07
CA ARG A 155 -1.51 24.62 -1.63
C ARG A 155 -2.80 25.44 -1.64
N GLY A 156 -3.95 24.79 -1.77
CA GLY A 156 -5.27 25.41 -1.70
C GLY A 156 -5.81 25.54 -0.29
N TRP A 157 -5.17 24.92 0.69
CA TRP A 157 -5.59 24.99 2.08
C TRP A 157 -5.25 26.35 2.70
N ASN A 158 -6.23 26.96 3.36
CA ASN A 158 -6.17 28.36 3.80
C ASN A 158 -5.80 28.55 5.28
N GLY A 159 -5.41 27.48 5.97
CA GLY A 159 -5.03 27.51 7.39
C GLY A 159 -6.16 27.72 8.39
N ARG A 160 -7.42 27.84 7.94
CA ARG A 160 -8.58 28.13 8.82
C ARG A 160 -9.27 26.88 9.35
N VAL A 161 -9.15 25.76 8.64
CA VAL A 161 -9.74 24.48 9.03
C VAL A 161 -8.62 23.57 9.52
N PRO A 162 -8.75 22.92 10.70
CA PRO A 162 -7.65 22.17 11.31
C PRO A 162 -7.42 20.79 10.65
N SER A 163 -7.85 20.60 9.41
CA SER A 163 -7.78 19.33 8.71
C SER A 163 -7.60 19.50 7.20
N ILE A 164 -6.93 18.55 6.56
CA ILE A 164 -6.82 18.45 5.09
C ILE A 164 -7.21 17.02 4.67
N ALA A 165 -8.04 16.91 3.63
CA ALA A 165 -8.27 15.65 2.94
C ALA A 165 -7.43 15.61 1.67
N PHE A 166 -6.62 14.57 1.50
CA PHE A 166 -5.99 14.29 0.21
C PHE A 166 -6.96 13.47 -0.63
N THR A 167 -7.03 13.73 -1.93
CA THR A 167 -8.09 13.14 -2.79
C THR A 167 -7.55 12.33 -3.96
N SER A 168 -6.23 12.31 -4.15
CA SER A 168 -5.60 11.57 -5.24
C SER A 168 -4.17 11.11 -4.93
N GLY A 169 -3.70 10.16 -5.74
CA GLY A 169 -2.31 9.71 -5.76
C GLY A 169 -1.88 8.99 -4.49
N ASP A 170 -0.57 8.95 -4.26
CA ASP A 170 0.05 8.24 -3.14
C ASP A 170 -0.32 8.82 -1.76
N LEU A 171 -0.59 10.12 -1.68
CA LEU A 171 -1.08 10.72 -0.44
C LEU A 171 -2.48 10.24 -0.08
N PHE A 172 -3.39 10.07 -1.05
CA PHE A 172 -4.73 9.55 -0.77
C PHE A 172 -4.73 8.17 -0.11
N TYR A 173 -3.85 7.27 -0.53
CA TYR A 173 -3.75 5.90 0.03
C TYR A 173 -2.91 5.80 1.30
N SER A 174 -2.30 6.91 1.73
CA SER A 174 -1.45 6.95 2.93
C SER A 174 -2.01 7.87 4.02
N LEU A 175 -2.48 9.05 3.64
CA LEU A 175 -3.04 10.09 4.47
C LEU A 175 -4.45 10.43 3.94
N HIS A 176 -5.50 9.95 4.60
CA HIS A 176 -6.86 10.17 4.11
C HIS A 176 -7.38 11.56 4.49
N LEU A 177 -7.80 11.72 5.75
CA LEU A 177 -8.20 12.98 6.36
C LEU A 177 -7.29 13.20 7.56
N VAL A 178 -6.40 14.17 7.45
CA VAL A 178 -5.39 14.42 8.47
C VAL A 178 -5.72 15.66 9.27
N ASP A 179 -5.36 15.64 10.55
CA ASP A 179 -5.33 16.84 11.37
C ASP A 179 -4.05 17.62 11.05
N ILE A 180 -4.17 18.94 10.96
CA ILE A 180 -3.04 19.82 10.65
C ILE A 180 -3.00 21.00 11.61
N CYS A 181 -1.81 21.26 12.14
CA CYS A 181 -1.52 22.35 13.06
C CYS A 181 -0.37 23.20 12.53
N TYR A 182 -0.48 24.52 12.70
CA TYR A 182 0.64 25.44 12.54
C TYR A 182 1.21 25.82 13.91
N SER A 183 2.53 25.81 14.02
CA SER A 183 3.25 26.44 15.12
C SER A 183 4.23 27.47 14.58
N ALA A 184 4.55 28.45 15.44
CA ALA A 184 5.48 29.57 15.27
C ALA A 184 5.93 29.92 13.83
N MET A 185 5.50 31.08 13.34
CA MET A 185 6.08 31.69 12.14
C MET A 185 7.50 32.16 12.43
N SER A 186 8.45 31.74 11.60
CA SER A 186 9.82 32.24 11.57
C SER A 186 10.08 33.00 10.26
N SER A 187 11.25 33.62 10.13
CA SER A 187 11.69 34.19 8.85
C SER A 187 11.85 33.15 7.73
N GLN A 188 11.79 31.86 8.06
CA GLN A 188 11.95 30.74 7.13
C GLN A 188 10.62 30.08 6.74
N GLY A 189 9.50 30.53 7.30
CA GLY A 189 8.17 29.93 7.09
C GLY A 189 7.49 29.50 8.38
N ALA A 190 6.33 28.85 8.23
CA ALA A 190 5.53 28.33 9.35
C ALA A 190 5.82 26.84 9.57
N MET A 191 5.97 26.43 10.83
CA MET A 191 6.12 25.02 11.17
C MET A 191 4.76 24.33 11.07
N VAL A 192 4.66 23.34 10.18
CA VAL A 192 3.49 22.49 10.01
C VAL A 192 3.72 21.18 10.75
N HIS A 193 2.70 20.75 11.48
CA HIS A 193 2.57 19.41 12.02
C HIS A 193 1.30 18.79 11.48
N ILE A 194 1.44 17.63 10.85
CA ILE A 194 0.33 16.78 10.43
C ILE A 194 0.29 15.57 11.37
N HIS A 195 -0.90 15.29 11.88
CA HIS A 195 -1.20 14.14 12.71
C HIS A 195 -2.28 13.29 12.03
N ASP A 196 -2.06 11.98 11.97
CA ASP A 196 -3.02 11.01 11.46
C ASP A 196 -2.91 9.69 12.24
N LYS A 197 -3.96 8.88 12.14
CA LYS A 197 -3.94 7.49 12.58
C LYS A 197 -4.12 6.61 11.36
N PHE A 198 -3.04 5.94 10.96
CA PHE A 198 -3.10 5.02 9.84
C PHE A 198 -3.78 3.72 10.29
N ASP A 199 -5.00 3.51 9.81
CA ASP A 199 -5.68 2.23 9.82
C ASP A 199 -6.07 1.84 8.38
N PHE A 200 -5.93 0.55 8.06
CA PHE A 200 -6.20 0.06 6.70
C PHE A 200 -7.70 -0.04 6.40
N LYS A 201 -8.57 0.57 7.22
CA LYS A 201 -10.03 0.38 7.18
C LYS A 201 -10.71 0.96 5.95
N LEU A 202 -10.02 1.83 5.21
CA LEU A 202 -10.63 2.60 4.12
C LEU A 202 -10.59 1.93 2.73
N ASP A 203 -9.93 0.78 2.58
CA ASP A 203 -9.74 0.15 1.26
C ASP A 203 -10.47 -1.21 1.08
N MET A 204 -11.55 -1.42 1.84
CA MET A 204 -12.39 -2.63 1.74
C MET A 204 -13.17 -2.74 0.41
N GLN A 205 -13.10 -1.74 -0.47
CA GLN A 205 -13.74 -1.78 -1.80
C GLN A 205 -12.86 -2.37 -2.90
N TYR A 206 -11.64 -2.86 -2.57
CA TYR A 206 -10.72 -3.50 -3.52
C TYR A 206 -10.31 -2.63 -4.73
N ALA A 207 -10.70 -1.35 -4.76
CA ALA A 207 -10.36 -0.37 -5.80
C ALA A 207 -9.03 0.36 -5.49
N SER A 208 -8.18 -0.29 -4.71
CA SER A 208 -6.85 0.18 -4.40
C SER A 208 -5.90 -0.02 -5.59
N PRO A 209 -4.95 0.86 -5.88
CA PRO A 209 -3.88 0.59 -6.82
C PRO A 209 -3.09 -0.66 -6.39
N PHE A 210 -3.03 -0.92 -5.08
CA PHE A 210 -2.48 -2.15 -4.52
C PHE A 210 -3.14 -3.40 -5.11
N ALA A 211 -4.45 -3.39 -5.41
CA ALA A 211 -5.14 -4.54 -6.00
C ALA A 211 -4.65 -4.91 -7.41
N SER A 212 -4.08 -3.94 -8.14
CA SER A 212 -3.49 -4.15 -9.47
C SER A 212 -1.99 -4.46 -9.44
N ILE A 213 -1.32 -4.15 -8.32
CA ILE A 213 0.12 -4.32 -8.15
C ILE A 213 0.44 -5.64 -7.43
N VAL A 214 -0.36 -5.97 -6.43
CA VAL A 214 -0.12 -7.05 -5.48
C VAL A 214 -1.00 -8.25 -5.82
N ASN A 215 -0.36 -9.37 -6.14
CA ASN A 215 -1.08 -10.63 -6.30
C ASN A 215 -1.67 -11.09 -4.97
N ASN A 216 -2.84 -11.74 -5.02
CA ASN A 216 -3.56 -12.19 -3.82
C ASN A 216 -3.92 -11.04 -2.87
N TRP A 217 -4.11 -9.83 -3.39
CA TRP A 217 -4.54 -8.66 -2.60
C TRP A 217 -5.79 -8.93 -1.76
N ALA A 218 -6.81 -9.56 -2.36
CA ALA A 218 -8.04 -9.90 -1.64
C ALA A 218 -7.79 -10.85 -0.46
N TRP A 219 -6.88 -11.81 -0.62
CA TRP A 219 -6.48 -12.73 0.45
C TRP A 219 -5.70 -12.00 1.55
N LEU A 220 -4.80 -11.08 1.20
CA LEU A 220 -4.10 -10.24 2.19
C LEU A 220 -5.10 -9.42 3.03
N CYS A 221 -6.07 -8.78 2.38
CA CYS A 221 -7.09 -7.98 3.06
C CYS A 221 -7.94 -8.80 4.05
N GLN A 222 -8.21 -10.08 3.75
CA GLN A 222 -8.89 -10.98 4.69
C GLN A 222 -8.08 -11.25 5.98
N HIS A 223 -6.77 -11.03 5.91
CA HIS A 223 -5.82 -11.22 6.99
C HIS A 223 -5.20 -9.89 7.46
N ALA A 224 -5.97 -8.80 7.41
CA ALA A 224 -5.54 -7.49 7.92
C ALA A 224 -5.56 -7.41 9.47
N ASP A 225 -6.08 -8.43 10.14
CA ASP A 225 -6.17 -8.56 11.60
C ASP A 225 -4.80 -8.70 12.29
N VAL A 226 -3.77 -9.12 11.55
CA VAL A 226 -2.39 -9.18 12.06
C VAL A 226 -1.70 -7.81 12.17
N LEU A 227 -2.36 -6.75 11.73
CA LEU A 227 -1.82 -5.40 11.65
C LEU A 227 -2.37 -4.53 12.77
N VAL A 228 -1.53 -3.62 13.28
CA VAL A 228 -1.85 -2.78 14.45
C VAL A 228 -1.83 -1.32 14.03
N PRO A 229 -2.93 -0.55 14.21
CA PRO A 229 -2.97 0.87 13.87
C PRO A 229 -1.82 1.66 14.47
N ILE A 230 -1.21 2.51 13.66
CA ILE A 230 -0.04 3.31 14.05
C ILE A 230 -0.41 4.79 14.07
N ALA A 231 0.24 5.55 14.95
CA ALA A 231 0.24 7.00 14.89
C ALA A 231 1.19 7.47 13.77
N VAL A 232 0.81 8.56 13.11
CA VAL A 232 1.57 9.20 12.04
C VAL A 232 1.76 10.66 12.39
N ASP A 233 3.02 11.07 12.55
CA ASP A 233 3.39 12.46 12.85
C ASP A 233 4.41 12.99 11.82
N ILE A 234 4.00 14.00 11.07
CA ILE A 234 4.81 14.60 10.01
C ILE A 234 5.06 16.07 10.33
N TYR A 235 6.32 16.47 10.42
CA TYR A 235 6.74 17.84 10.71
C TYR A 235 7.51 18.43 9.54
N PHE A 236 7.20 19.65 9.11
CA PHE A 236 7.95 20.36 8.08
C PHE A 236 7.74 21.87 8.12
N VAL A 237 8.61 22.62 7.45
CA VAL A 237 8.45 24.07 7.29
C VAL A 237 7.75 24.35 5.96
N ALA A 238 6.62 25.05 6.02
CA ALA A 238 5.94 25.57 4.84
C ALA A 238 6.43 27.01 4.57
N PRO A 239 6.90 27.31 3.34
CA PRO A 239 7.39 28.64 2.96
C PRO A 239 6.29 29.69 2.89
#